data_AF-A0A2V9MLV4-F1
#
_entry.id   AF-A0A2V9MLV4-F1
#
_cell.length_a   1.000
_cell.length_b   1.000
_cell.length_c   1.000
_cell.angle_alpha   90.00
_cell.angle_beta   90.00
_cell.angle_gamma   90.00
#
_symmetry.space_group_name_H-M   'P 1'
#
loop_
_entity.id
_entity.type
_entity.pdbx_description
1 polymer ?
#
loop_
_entity_poly.entity_id
_entity_poly.type
_entity_poly.pdbx_seq_one_letter_code
_entity_poly.pdbx_strand_id
1 'polypeptide(L)'
;MKILSILLILVSTLWLSFVPCQAQSLADLARKEREKREGQRSPSKVFTNEDLNYGSSRSSATPAEEVSEPEGSKPIRSKAEVPVSNEDDERAWSKRFIEAKARLQQAKNQSQILQAKLNELNLNLLRANPQGQSEVYDREHLYLPLIAQTREQIEKNKSDIAAAEQALEELKEELRKGGRPVSWQNSQLSLQADDKARKPDAPKIKDQRYWQEQLDYRQTLRRADRSSARGTVPTGQSPPCQRR
;
A
#
# COMPACT_ATOMS: atom_id res chain seq x y z
N MET A 1 -11.39 58.59 -26.53
CA MET A 1 -11.03 58.79 -25.10
C MET A 1 -11.23 57.55 -24.22
N LYS A 2 -12.34 56.79 -24.36
CA LYS A 2 -12.61 55.58 -23.55
C LYS A 2 -11.62 54.41 -23.77
N ILE A 3 -11.09 54.23 -24.98
CA ILE A 3 -10.11 53.18 -25.30
C ILE A 3 -8.73 53.47 -24.68
N LEU A 4 -8.37 54.76 -24.56
CA LEU A 4 -7.11 55.18 -23.93
C LEU A 4 -7.15 54.95 -22.41
N SER A 5 -8.32 55.15 -21.78
CA SER A 5 -8.54 54.87 -20.36
C SER A 5 -8.50 53.37 -20.04
N ILE A 6 -8.97 52.50 -20.93
CA ILE A 6 -8.92 51.04 -20.73
C ILE A 6 -7.48 50.50 -20.83
N LEU A 7 -6.68 51.04 -21.76
CA LEU A 7 -5.26 50.71 -21.86
C LEU A 7 -4.45 51.18 -20.64
N LEU A 8 -4.78 52.35 -20.08
CA LEU A 8 -4.14 52.87 -18.86
C LEU A 8 -4.45 52.02 -17.62
N ILE A 9 -5.67 51.47 -17.53
CA ILE A 9 -6.07 50.58 -16.43
C ILE A 9 -5.39 49.21 -16.56
N LEU A 10 -5.28 48.66 -17.78
CA LEU A 10 -4.60 47.38 -18.03
C LEU A 10 -3.08 47.43 -17.80
N VAL A 11 -2.43 48.57 -18.08
CA VAL A 11 -0.99 48.75 -17.78
C VAL A 11 -0.77 48.96 -16.28
N SER A 12 -1.71 49.61 -15.57
CA SER A 12 -1.62 49.81 -14.13
C SER A 12 -1.84 48.53 -13.30
N THR A 13 -2.65 47.58 -13.77
CA THR A 13 -2.83 46.29 -13.07
C THR A 13 -1.64 45.34 -13.27
N LEU A 14 -0.82 45.56 -14.30
CA LEU A 14 0.35 44.73 -14.58
C LEU A 14 1.55 45.02 -13.65
N TRP A 15 1.57 46.18 -12.97
CA TRP A 15 2.64 46.56 -12.03
C TRP A 15 2.36 46.15 -10.57
N LEU A 16 1.13 45.78 -10.22
CA LEU A 16 0.76 45.48 -8.82
C LEU A 16 0.97 44.02 -8.39
N SER A 17 1.50 43.17 -9.27
CA SER A 17 1.68 41.72 -9.00
C SER A 17 3.10 41.34 -8.58
N PHE A 18 4.01 42.30 -8.39
CA PHE A 18 5.35 42.03 -7.84
C PHE A 18 5.30 42.01 -6.32
N VAL A 19 4.61 41.01 -5.74
CA VAL A 19 4.80 40.65 -4.34
C VAL A 19 6.15 39.93 -4.26
N PRO A 20 7.17 40.46 -3.56
CA PRO A 20 8.36 39.69 -3.27
C PRO A 20 7.94 38.54 -2.36
N CYS A 21 7.71 37.37 -2.95
CA CYS A 21 7.62 36.12 -2.23
C CYS A 21 9.00 35.88 -1.63
N GLN A 22 9.22 36.42 -0.43
CA GLN A 22 10.42 36.16 0.35
C GLN A 22 10.54 34.65 0.45
N ALA A 23 11.59 34.12 -0.18
CA ALA A 23 11.97 32.73 -0.06
C ALA A 23 12.25 32.48 1.42
N GLN A 24 11.26 31.98 2.15
CA GLN A 24 11.50 31.37 3.45
C GLN A 24 12.47 30.22 3.19
N SER A 25 13.73 30.46 3.56
CA SER A 25 14.82 29.55 3.30
C SER A 25 14.45 28.16 3.78
N LEU A 26 14.67 27.14 2.95
CA LEU A 26 14.48 25.74 3.35
C LEU A 26 15.24 25.40 4.64
N ALA A 27 16.32 26.14 4.92
CA ALA A 27 17.08 26.03 6.17
C ALA A 27 16.26 26.44 7.40
N ASP A 28 15.42 27.46 7.30
CA ASP A 28 14.57 27.94 8.41
C ASP A 28 13.42 26.97 8.66
N LEU A 29 12.86 26.37 7.60
CA LEU A 29 11.88 25.30 7.70
C LEU A 29 12.47 24.04 8.36
N ALA A 30 13.70 23.67 8.00
CA ALA A 30 14.40 22.54 8.60
C ALA A 30 14.73 22.78 10.10
N ARG A 31 15.10 24.01 10.48
CA ARG A 31 15.29 24.38 11.89
C ARG A 31 13.98 24.32 12.67
N LYS A 32 12.89 24.86 12.11
CA LYS A 32 11.56 24.84 12.73
C LYS A 32 11.00 23.42 12.86
N GLU A 33 11.29 22.52 11.92
CA GLU A 33 10.93 21.11 12.03
C GLU A 33 11.73 20.39 13.14
N ARG A 34 13.03 20.69 13.28
CA ARG A 34 13.86 20.13 14.38
C ARG A 34 13.38 20.59 15.75
N GLU A 35 13.10 21.88 15.94
CA GLU A 35 12.53 22.40 17.18
C GLU A 35 11.18 21.74 17.50
N LYS A 36 10.33 21.53 16.50
CA LYS A 36 9.05 20.84 16.69
C LYS A 36 9.25 19.38 17.10
N ARG A 37 10.20 18.67 16.49
CA ARG A 37 10.52 17.28 16.87
C ARG A 37 11.11 17.21 18.28
N GLU A 38 11.88 18.20 18.71
CA GLU A 38 12.44 18.25 20.07
C GLU A 38 11.35 18.54 21.11
N GLY A 39 10.42 19.46 20.82
CA GLY A 39 9.27 19.73 21.69
C GLY A 39 8.20 18.63 21.71
N GLN A 40 8.17 17.74 20.71
CA GLN A 40 7.21 16.63 20.60
C GLN A 40 7.79 15.26 20.95
N ARG A 41 9.01 15.16 21.50
CA ARG A 41 9.50 13.92 22.11
C ARG A 41 8.75 13.65 23.41
N SER A 42 7.50 13.23 23.30
CA SER A 42 6.80 12.56 24.39
C SER A 42 7.58 11.29 24.75
N PRO A 43 7.75 10.95 26.04
CA PRO A 43 8.43 9.73 26.43
C PRO A 43 7.71 8.53 25.78
N SER A 44 8.39 7.87 24.84
CA SER A 44 7.88 6.65 24.23
C SER A 44 7.82 5.58 25.31
N LYS A 45 6.61 5.19 25.72
CA LYS A 45 6.43 4.05 26.60
C LYS A 45 6.95 2.81 25.88
N VAL A 46 8.08 2.31 26.34
CA VAL A 46 8.65 1.05 25.85
C VAL A 46 7.83 -0.04 26.52
N PHE A 47 6.87 -0.58 25.80
CA PHE A 47 6.14 -1.77 26.23
C PHE A 47 7.13 -2.94 26.18
N THR A 48 7.55 -3.42 27.34
CA THR A 48 8.34 -4.65 27.45
C THR A 48 7.40 -5.84 27.52
N ASN A 49 7.92 -7.04 27.30
CA ASN A 49 7.11 -8.27 27.27
C ASN A 49 6.37 -8.55 28.60
N GLU A 50 6.75 -7.86 29.68
CA GLU A 50 6.09 -7.92 30.99
C GLU A 50 4.77 -7.12 31.02
N ASP A 51 4.65 -6.07 30.21
CA ASP A 51 3.43 -5.25 30.11
C ASP A 51 2.30 -5.94 29.32
N LEU A 52 2.63 -7.01 28.59
CA LEU A 52 1.68 -7.77 27.77
C LEU A 52 0.90 -8.82 28.56
N ASN A 53 1.16 -8.99 29.86
CA ASN A 53 0.64 -10.13 30.64
C ASN A 53 -0.22 -9.76 31.85
N TYR A 54 -0.92 -8.62 31.81
CA TYR A 54 -2.09 -8.39 32.65
C TYR A 54 -3.33 -8.31 31.77
N GLY A 55 -4.06 -9.42 31.77
CA GLY A 55 -5.27 -9.59 31.01
C GLY A 55 -6.28 -8.47 31.27
N SER A 56 -6.91 -8.04 30.18
CA SER A 56 -8.36 -7.83 30.07
C SER A 56 -9.13 -7.94 31.39
N SER A 57 -9.00 -6.94 32.28
CA SER A 57 -10.02 -6.69 33.27
C SER A 57 -11.08 -5.83 32.59
N ARG A 58 -12.19 -6.50 32.28
CA ARG A 58 -13.46 -5.85 31.94
C ARG A 58 -13.70 -4.74 32.96
N SER A 59 -13.66 -3.48 32.51
CA SER A 59 -14.32 -2.41 33.25
C SER A 59 -15.81 -2.57 32.96
N SER A 60 -16.46 -3.37 33.81
CA SER A 60 -17.90 -3.48 33.94
C SER A 60 -18.44 -2.13 34.44
N ALA A 61 -19.12 -1.41 33.55
CA ALA A 61 -19.93 -0.25 33.91
C ALA A 61 -21.38 -0.50 33.52
N THR A 62 -22.17 -0.99 34.48
CA THR A 62 -23.61 -0.72 34.63
C THR A 62 -23.94 -1.05 36.09
N PRO A 63 -24.78 -0.27 36.79
CA PRO A 63 -26.23 -0.23 36.51
C PRO A 63 -26.92 1.13 36.76
N ALA A 64 -27.99 1.41 36.01
CA ALA A 64 -29.20 2.03 36.56
C ALA A 64 -30.36 1.86 35.56
N GLU A 65 -31.38 1.19 36.07
CA GLU A 65 -32.67 0.85 35.51
C GLU A 65 -33.68 1.89 36.00
N GLU A 66 -34.48 2.53 35.13
CA GLU A 66 -35.85 2.92 35.49
C GLU A 66 -36.75 3.14 34.26
N VAL A 67 -37.69 2.21 34.16
CA VAL A 67 -39.01 2.15 33.54
C VAL A 67 -39.74 3.50 33.33
N SER A 68 -40.28 3.75 32.12
CA SER A 68 -41.73 3.91 31.87
C SER A 68 -42.07 4.34 30.41
N GLU A 69 -42.87 3.50 29.74
CA GLU A 69 -43.71 3.78 28.56
C GLU A 69 -45.18 3.92 29.03
N PRO A 70 -46.19 4.31 28.21
CA PRO A 70 -46.12 4.83 26.84
C PRO A 70 -46.99 6.08 26.57
N GLU A 71 -46.60 6.88 25.56
CA GLU A 71 -47.46 7.87 24.91
C GLU A 71 -48.39 7.22 23.87
N GLY A 72 -49.61 7.73 23.78
CA GLY A 72 -50.63 7.29 22.83
C GLY A 72 -50.54 7.94 21.45
N SER A 73 -50.84 7.11 20.45
CA SER A 73 -51.62 7.41 19.24
C SER A 73 -51.19 8.54 18.29
N LYS A 74 -50.59 8.18 17.15
CA LYS A 74 -51.29 8.05 15.83
C LYS A 74 -50.34 7.62 14.70
N PRO A 75 -50.85 6.92 13.67
CA PRO A 75 -50.04 6.17 12.72
C PRO A 75 -49.63 7.03 11.52
N ILE A 76 -48.36 6.98 11.12
CA ILE A 76 -47.90 7.50 9.84
C ILE A 76 -47.12 6.42 9.10
N ARG A 77 -47.66 6.09 7.92
CA ARG A 77 -47.04 5.52 6.72
C ARG A 77 -46.34 4.17 6.83
N SER A 78 -47.00 3.20 6.19
CA SER A 78 -46.44 2.33 5.16
C SER A 78 -44.98 1.95 5.40
N LYS A 79 -44.84 0.87 6.19
CA LYS A 79 -43.72 -0.05 6.15
C LYS A 79 -43.37 -0.32 4.68
N ALA A 80 -42.36 0.38 4.16
CA ALA A 80 -41.57 -0.19 3.08
C ALA A 80 -40.97 -1.46 3.67
N GLU A 81 -41.38 -2.61 3.14
CA GLU A 81 -40.68 -3.87 3.34
C GLU A 81 -39.22 -3.62 2.99
N VAL A 82 -38.38 -3.52 4.02
CA VAL A 82 -36.95 -3.71 3.89
C VAL A 82 -36.81 -5.18 3.49
N PRO A 83 -36.38 -5.50 2.26
CA PRO A 83 -36.07 -6.88 1.93
C PRO A 83 -34.96 -7.31 2.88
N VAL A 84 -35.15 -8.48 3.49
CA VAL A 84 -34.14 -9.16 4.31
C VAL A 84 -32.82 -9.07 3.56
N SER A 85 -31.87 -8.29 4.11
CA SER A 85 -30.54 -8.18 3.50
C SER A 85 -29.91 -9.57 3.59
N ASN A 86 -29.79 -10.25 2.46
CA ASN A 86 -28.94 -11.43 2.42
C ASN A 86 -27.52 -10.91 2.66
N GLU A 87 -26.92 -11.23 3.81
CA GLU A 87 -25.54 -10.84 4.13
C GLU A 87 -24.58 -11.25 3.00
N ASP A 88 -24.88 -12.36 2.32
CA ASP A 88 -24.17 -12.84 1.13
C ASP A 88 -24.22 -11.84 -0.05
N ASP A 89 -25.38 -11.21 -0.28
CA ASP A 89 -25.53 -10.16 -1.29
C ASP A 89 -24.67 -8.94 -0.94
N GLU A 90 -24.78 -8.46 0.30
CA GLU A 90 -23.98 -7.33 0.78
C GLU A 90 -22.49 -7.61 0.63
N ARG A 91 -22.07 -8.83 0.98
CA ARG A 91 -20.68 -9.25 0.88
C ARG A 91 -20.18 -9.33 -0.55
N ALA A 92 -21.01 -9.82 -1.48
CA ALA A 92 -20.67 -9.83 -2.90
C ALA A 92 -20.47 -8.39 -3.41
N TRP A 93 -21.34 -7.46 -3.02
CA TRP A 93 -21.19 -6.05 -3.37
C TRP A 93 -19.97 -5.38 -2.73
N SER A 94 -19.76 -5.61 -1.43
CA SER A 94 -18.61 -5.04 -0.73
C SER A 94 -17.31 -5.50 -1.37
N LYS A 95 -17.22 -6.77 -1.77
CA LYS A 95 -16.09 -7.34 -2.49
C LYS A 95 -15.85 -6.61 -3.82
N ARG A 96 -16.89 -6.43 -4.64
CA ARG A 96 -16.80 -5.71 -5.93
C ARG A 96 -16.29 -4.27 -5.72
N PHE A 97 -16.83 -3.55 -4.74
CA PHE A 97 -16.38 -2.19 -4.45
C PHE A 97 -14.94 -2.13 -3.93
N ILE A 98 -14.52 -3.07 -3.08
CA ILE A 98 -13.14 -3.15 -2.59
C ILE A 98 -12.18 -3.44 -3.73
N GLU A 99 -12.48 -4.39 -4.60
CA GLU A 99 -11.66 -4.72 -5.77
C GLU A 99 -11.55 -3.53 -6.72
N ALA A 100 -12.65 -2.83 -7.01
CA ALA A 100 -12.65 -1.66 -7.87
C ALA A 100 -11.84 -0.49 -7.27
N LYS A 101 -12.01 -0.22 -5.95
CA LYS A 101 -11.20 0.76 -5.22
C LYS A 101 -9.72 0.38 -5.22
N ALA A 102 -9.40 -0.90 -5.06
CA ALA A 102 -8.03 -1.41 -5.09
C ALA A 102 -7.38 -1.21 -6.48
N ARG A 103 -8.12 -1.49 -7.57
CA ARG A 103 -7.64 -1.22 -8.94
C ARG A 103 -7.37 0.26 -9.17
N LEU A 104 -8.26 1.14 -8.74
CA LEU A 104 -8.05 2.58 -8.81
C LEU A 104 -6.79 3.01 -8.05
N GLN A 105 -6.61 2.50 -6.82
CA GLN A 105 -5.45 2.82 -6.01
C GLN A 105 -4.16 2.29 -6.66
N GLN A 106 -4.18 1.09 -7.22
CA GLN A 106 -3.04 0.51 -7.94
C GLN A 106 -2.64 1.38 -9.13
N ALA A 107 -3.60 1.80 -9.97
CA ALA A 107 -3.34 2.67 -11.11
C ALA A 107 -2.79 4.05 -10.67
N LYS A 108 -3.30 4.61 -9.58
CA LYS A 108 -2.76 5.85 -8.99
C LYS A 108 -1.33 5.68 -8.50
N ASN A 109 -1.03 4.58 -7.80
CA ASN A 109 0.33 4.28 -7.34
C ASN A 109 1.28 4.10 -8.53
N GLN A 110 0.84 3.40 -9.58
CA GLN A 110 1.61 3.24 -10.81
C GLN A 110 1.91 4.59 -11.48
N SER A 111 0.97 5.53 -11.47
CA SER A 111 1.20 6.90 -11.97
C SER A 111 2.34 7.59 -11.21
N GLN A 112 2.37 7.45 -9.89
CA GLN A 112 3.40 8.06 -9.04
C GLN A 112 4.77 7.43 -9.31
N ILE A 113 4.83 6.12 -9.46
CA ILE A 113 6.06 5.38 -9.80
C ILE A 113 6.58 5.84 -11.16
N LEU A 114 5.73 5.92 -12.18
CA LEU A 114 6.12 6.36 -13.51
C LEU A 114 6.59 7.83 -13.53
N GLN A 115 5.94 8.70 -12.76
CA GLN A 115 6.38 10.09 -12.62
C GLN A 115 7.74 10.20 -11.92
N ALA A 116 7.98 9.41 -10.87
CA ALA A 116 9.27 9.34 -10.20
C ALA A 116 10.37 8.85 -11.15
N LYS A 117 10.09 7.79 -11.92
CA LYS A 117 10.99 7.26 -12.95
C LYS A 117 11.31 8.30 -14.02
N LEU A 118 10.30 9.05 -14.48
CA LEU A 118 10.51 10.12 -15.46
C LEU A 118 11.46 11.20 -14.90
N ASN A 119 11.26 11.61 -13.66
CA ASN A 119 12.12 12.58 -12.99
C ASN A 119 13.56 12.06 -12.84
N GLU A 120 13.72 10.79 -12.46
CA GLU A 120 15.02 10.13 -12.37
C GLU A 120 15.75 10.11 -13.72
N LEU A 121 15.08 9.69 -14.79
CA LEU A 121 15.65 9.66 -16.14
C LEU A 121 16.06 11.07 -16.61
N ASN A 122 15.26 12.10 -16.31
CA ASN A 122 15.63 13.48 -16.62
C ASN A 122 16.87 13.95 -15.83
N LEU A 123 16.99 13.56 -14.56
CA LEU A 123 18.18 13.88 -13.76
C LEU A 123 19.43 13.15 -14.28
N ASN A 124 19.29 11.88 -14.68
CA ASN A 124 20.39 11.12 -15.28
C ASN A 124 20.82 11.74 -16.62
N LEU A 125 19.86 12.19 -17.44
CA LEU A 125 20.14 12.91 -18.68
C LEU A 125 20.93 14.22 -18.43
N LEU A 126 20.61 14.96 -17.37
CA LEU A 126 21.33 16.19 -17.01
C LEU A 126 22.74 15.90 -16.44
N ARG A 127 22.91 14.76 -15.75
CA ARG A 127 24.21 14.32 -15.20
C ARG A 127 25.14 13.71 -16.25
N ALA A 128 24.59 13.17 -17.33
CA ALA A 128 25.34 12.73 -18.49
C ALA A 128 25.95 13.97 -19.19
N ASN A 129 27.05 14.46 -18.64
CA ASN A 129 27.84 15.55 -19.22
C ASN A 129 28.56 15.01 -20.46
N PRO A 130 28.31 15.54 -21.67
CA PRO A 130 28.92 15.02 -22.89
C PRO A 130 30.38 15.50 -23.00
N GLN A 131 31.30 14.87 -22.28
CA GLN A 131 32.74 15.13 -22.45
C GLN A 131 33.42 14.06 -23.30
N GLY A 132 32.76 12.92 -23.54
CA GLY A 132 33.21 11.85 -24.43
C GLY A 132 32.12 11.31 -25.38
N GLN A 133 32.54 10.56 -26.39
CA GLN A 133 31.65 9.98 -27.42
C GLN A 133 30.66 8.95 -26.85
N SER A 134 31.05 8.18 -25.82
CA SER A 134 30.17 7.19 -25.19
C SER A 134 28.97 7.81 -24.48
N GLU A 135 29.16 8.98 -23.86
CA GLU A 135 28.12 9.69 -23.12
C GLU A 135 27.11 10.37 -24.07
N VAL A 136 27.58 10.83 -25.24
CA VAL A 136 26.71 11.31 -26.32
C VAL A 136 25.83 10.18 -26.83
N TYR A 137 26.40 8.98 -27.03
CA TYR A 137 25.65 7.80 -27.46
C TYR A 137 24.58 7.39 -26.42
N ASP A 138 24.93 7.34 -25.14
CA ASP A 138 23.97 7.00 -24.07
C ASP A 138 22.82 8.02 -23.97
N ARG A 139 23.13 9.31 -24.15
CA ARG A 139 22.11 10.36 -24.17
C ARG A 139 21.08 10.12 -25.28
N GLU A 140 21.55 9.90 -26.50
CA GLU A 140 20.71 9.80 -27.70
C GLU A 140 19.97 8.45 -27.79
N HIS A 141 20.64 7.35 -27.46
CA HIS A 141 20.14 6.00 -27.72
C HIS A 141 19.60 5.29 -26.48
N LEU A 142 19.87 5.79 -25.27
CA LEU A 142 19.37 5.19 -24.03
C LEU A 142 18.39 6.13 -23.32
N TYR A 143 18.82 7.31 -22.88
CA TYR A 143 17.96 8.12 -22.01
C TYR A 143 16.76 8.75 -22.73
N LEU A 144 16.95 9.37 -23.90
CA LEU A 144 15.85 9.97 -24.66
C LEU A 144 14.73 8.98 -25.04
N PRO A 145 15.02 7.77 -25.58
CA PRO A 145 13.97 6.81 -25.88
C PRO A 145 13.29 6.26 -24.62
N LEU A 146 14.03 6.05 -23.52
CA LEU A 146 13.44 5.64 -22.24
C LEU A 146 12.49 6.70 -21.68
N ILE A 147 12.82 7.99 -21.82
CA ILE A 147 11.95 9.11 -21.43
C ILE A 147 10.68 9.09 -22.27
N ALA A 148 10.80 8.93 -23.59
CA ALA A 148 9.65 8.85 -24.49
C ALA A 148 8.74 7.66 -24.15
N GLN A 149 9.31 6.47 -23.93
CA GLN A 149 8.57 5.28 -23.52
C GLN A 149 7.87 5.48 -22.16
N THR A 150 8.54 6.09 -21.20
CA THR A 150 7.95 6.35 -19.86
C THR A 150 6.78 7.33 -19.97
N ARG A 151 6.87 8.34 -20.85
CA ARG A 151 5.74 9.24 -21.14
C ARG A 151 4.55 8.50 -21.76
N GLU A 152 4.80 7.59 -22.70
CA GLU A 152 3.74 6.75 -23.27
C GLU A 152 3.06 5.89 -22.19
N GLN A 153 3.84 5.30 -21.27
CA GLN A 153 3.32 4.55 -20.13
C GLN A 153 2.46 5.43 -19.20
N ILE A 154 2.83 6.69 -19.00
CA ILE A 154 2.03 7.65 -18.22
C ILE A 154 0.69 7.89 -18.91
N GLU A 155 0.66 8.11 -20.22
CA GLU A 155 -0.61 8.30 -20.95
C GLU A 155 -1.51 7.05 -20.89
N LYS A 156 -0.94 5.85 -21.04
CA LYS A 156 -1.68 4.58 -20.85
C LYS A 156 -2.25 4.50 -19.43
N ASN A 157 -1.44 4.77 -18.42
CA ASN A 157 -1.87 4.71 -17.04
C ASN A 157 -2.94 5.77 -16.69
N LYS A 158 -2.94 6.94 -17.36
CA LYS A 158 -4.06 7.90 -17.24
C LYS A 158 -5.37 7.31 -17.74
N SER A 159 -5.34 6.60 -18.86
CA SER A 159 -6.54 5.90 -19.35
C SER A 159 -6.98 4.77 -18.40
N ASP A 160 -6.03 4.07 -17.77
CA ASP A 160 -6.34 3.04 -16.77
C ASP A 160 -7.00 3.65 -15.51
N ILE A 161 -6.53 4.82 -15.06
CA ILE A 161 -7.17 5.56 -13.96
C ILE A 161 -8.61 5.94 -14.34
N ALA A 162 -8.81 6.52 -15.53
CA ALA A 162 -10.14 6.90 -15.99
C ALA A 162 -11.09 5.69 -16.10
N ALA A 163 -10.61 4.57 -16.63
CA ALA A 163 -11.37 3.33 -16.72
C ALA A 163 -11.73 2.77 -15.33
N ALA A 164 -10.80 2.82 -14.37
CA ALA A 164 -11.07 2.39 -12.99
C ALA A 164 -12.07 3.31 -12.27
N GLU A 165 -12.03 4.62 -12.53
CA GLU A 165 -13.02 5.57 -12.01
C GLU A 165 -14.41 5.34 -12.61
N GLN A 166 -14.48 5.10 -13.93
CA GLN A 166 -15.73 4.76 -14.62
C GLN A 166 -16.33 3.47 -14.07
N ALA A 167 -15.53 2.41 -13.91
CA ALA A 167 -16.00 1.15 -13.33
C ALA A 167 -16.56 1.33 -11.90
N LEU A 168 -15.99 2.25 -11.11
CA LEU A 168 -16.53 2.59 -9.79
C LEU A 168 -17.88 3.31 -9.88
N GLU A 169 -18.03 4.26 -10.80
CA GLU A 169 -19.31 4.95 -11.00
C GLU A 169 -20.38 4.01 -11.57
N GLU A 170 -20.02 3.13 -12.49
CA GLU A 170 -20.92 2.08 -13.00
C GLU A 170 -21.40 1.16 -11.86
N LEU A 171 -20.51 0.71 -10.98
CA LEU A 171 -20.90 -0.08 -9.80
C LEU A 171 -21.85 0.68 -8.86
N LYS A 172 -21.64 1.99 -8.67
CA LYS A 172 -22.54 2.82 -7.86
C LYS A 172 -23.92 2.96 -8.52
N GLU A 173 -23.95 3.10 -9.84
CA GLU A 173 -25.18 3.20 -10.61
C GLU A 173 -25.94 1.86 -10.65
N GLU A 174 -25.24 0.74 -10.81
CA GLU A 174 -25.83 -0.61 -10.68
C GLU A 174 -26.45 -0.80 -9.29
N LEU A 175 -25.77 -0.37 -8.23
CA LEU A 175 -26.29 -0.44 -6.87
C LEU A 175 -27.58 0.38 -6.71
N ARG A 176 -27.61 1.60 -7.27
CA ARG A 176 -28.78 2.50 -7.26
C ARG A 176 -29.95 1.90 -8.07
N LYS A 177 -29.68 1.40 -9.27
CA LYS A 177 -30.67 0.73 -10.13
C LYS A 177 -31.22 -0.54 -9.49
N GLY A 178 -30.39 -1.26 -8.74
CA GLY A 178 -30.79 -2.45 -7.99
C GLY A 178 -31.60 -2.16 -6.72
N GLY A 179 -31.84 -0.90 -6.36
CA GLY A 179 -32.55 -0.52 -5.13
C GLY A 179 -31.83 -0.92 -3.83
N ARG A 180 -30.52 -1.21 -3.93
CA ARG A 180 -29.70 -1.69 -2.81
C ARG A 180 -29.22 -0.51 -1.96
N PRO A 181 -29.03 -0.68 -0.65
CA PRO A 181 -28.67 0.43 0.23
C PRO A 181 -27.26 0.94 -0.10
N VAL A 182 -27.09 2.27 -0.09
CA VAL A 182 -25.83 2.94 -0.38
C VAL A 182 -24.73 2.58 0.63
N SER A 183 -25.09 2.17 1.84
CA SER A 183 -24.16 1.72 2.87
C SER A 183 -23.26 0.55 2.40
N TRP A 184 -23.74 -0.28 1.48
CA TRP A 184 -22.96 -1.41 0.94
C TRP A 184 -21.71 -0.97 0.17
N GLN A 185 -21.62 0.27 -0.30
CA GLN A 185 -20.42 0.82 -0.97
C GLN A 185 -19.20 0.88 -0.04
N ASN A 186 -19.44 1.04 1.26
CA ASN A 186 -18.42 1.16 2.30
C ASN A 186 -18.43 -0.03 3.26
N SER A 187 -19.25 -1.04 2.98
CA SER A 187 -19.29 -2.26 3.77
C SER A 187 -17.95 -2.99 3.69
N GLN A 188 -17.55 -3.57 4.81
CA GLN A 188 -16.33 -4.37 4.94
C GLN A 188 -16.65 -5.84 5.20
N LEU A 189 -17.91 -6.26 5.00
CA LEU A 189 -18.35 -7.64 5.25
C LEU A 189 -17.55 -8.68 4.45
N SER A 190 -17.04 -8.34 3.26
CA SER A 190 -16.16 -9.23 2.51
C SER A 190 -14.75 -9.38 3.09
N LEU A 191 -14.33 -8.48 3.98
CA LEU A 191 -13.06 -8.58 4.70
C LEU A 191 -13.21 -9.33 6.03
N GLN A 192 -14.44 -9.42 6.55
CA GLN A 192 -14.73 -10.22 7.73
C GLN A 192 -14.64 -11.70 7.35
N ALA A 193 -13.84 -12.46 8.09
CA ALA A 193 -13.72 -13.89 7.89
C ALA A 193 -15.07 -14.56 8.13
N ASP A 194 -15.40 -15.58 7.33
CA ASP A 194 -16.54 -16.45 7.63
C ASP A 194 -16.31 -17.16 8.96
N ASP A 195 -17.00 -16.73 10.00
CA ASP A 195 -16.98 -17.44 11.29
C ASP A 195 -17.43 -18.90 11.13
N LYS A 196 -18.23 -19.22 10.10
CA LYS A 196 -18.59 -20.60 9.72
C LYS A 196 -17.41 -21.41 9.15
N ALA A 197 -16.48 -20.78 8.43
CA ALA A 197 -15.24 -21.41 7.96
C ALA A 197 -14.18 -21.50 9.07
N ARG A 198 -14.40 -20.78 10.17
CA ARG A 198 -13.56 -20.74 11.36
C ARG A 198 -13.98 -21.75 12.43
N LYS A 199 -14.63 -22.87 12.06
CA LYS A 199 -14.44 -24.09 12.83
C LYS A 199 -12.99 -24.47 12.57
N PRO A 200 -12.04 -24.27 13.51
CA PRO A 200 -10.75 -24.86 13.32
C PRO A 200 -11.03 -26.36 13.27
N ASP A 201 -10.84 -26.99 12.12
CA ASP A 201 -10.26 -28.33 12.16
C ASP A 201 -9.04 -28.14 13.04
N ALA A 202 -9.15 -28.58 14.31
CA ALA A 202 -8.10 -28.41 15.30
C ALA A 202 -6.82 -28.76 14.56
N PRO A 203 -5.82 -27.84 14.49
CA PRO A 203 -4.60 -28.15 13.78
C PRO A 203 -4.20 -29.51 14.31
N LYS A 204 -4.07 -30.51 13.43
CA LYS A 204 -3.49 -31.80 13.83
C LYS A 204 -2.09 -31.43 14.29
N ILE A 205 -1.96 -31.11 15.58
CA ILE A 205 -0.71 -30.76 16.24
C ILE A 205 0.10 -32.00 15.98
N LYS A 206 1.04 -31.88 15.04
CA LYS A 206 1.86 -33.01 14.67
C LYS A 206 2.61 -33.38 15.95
N ASP A 207 2.35 -34.58 16.46
CA ASP A 207 2.87 -35.00 17.74
C ASP A 207 4.39 -34.82 17.79
N GLN A 208 4.95 -34.63 18.97
CA GLN A 208 6.39 -34.46 19.17
C GLN A 208 7.22 -35.55 18.46
N ARG A 209 6.67 -36.76 18.32
CA ARG A 209 7.26 -37.87 17.55
C ARG A 209 7.46 -37.55 16.06
N TYR A 210 6.51 -36.88 15.42
CA TYR A 210 6.64 -36.48 14.02
C TYR A 210 7.86 -35.56 13.81
N TRP A 211 8.09 -34.63 14.75
CA TRP A 211 9.24 -33.74 14.68
C TRP A 211 10.56 -34.44 15.00
N GLN A 212 10.54 -35.44 15.89
CA GLN A 212 11.71 -36.28 16.15
C GLN A 212 12.09 -37.11 14.92
N GLU A 213 11.13 -37.74 14.25
CA GLU A 213 11.37 -38.49 13.00
C GLU A 213 11.92 -37.60 11.88
N GLN A 214 11.41 -36.37 11.74
CA GLN A 214 11.92 -35.42 10.75
C GLN A 214 13.35 -34.96 11.02
N LEU A 215 13.71 -34.77 12.29
CA LEU A 215 15.08 -34.43 12.67
C LEU A 215 16.03 -35.61 12.42
N ASP A 216 15.60 -36.83 12.73
CA ASP A 216 16.41 -38.03 12.54
C ASP A 216 16.65 -38.31 11.06
N TYR A 217 15.60 -38.18 10.23
CA TYR A 217 15.71 -38.29 8.77
C TYR A 217 16.70 -37.27 8.16
N ARG A 218 16.73 -36.03 8.67
CA ARG A 218 17.72 -35.03 8.24
C ARG A 218 19.14 -35.33 8.71
N GLN A 219 19.31 -36.03 9.84
CA GLN A 219 20.62 -36.43 10.34
C GLN A 219 21.18 -37.63 9.58
N THR A 220 20.34 -38.59 9.20
CA THR A 220 20.75 -39.75 8.39
C THR A 220 21.21 -39.33 7.01
N LEU A 221 20.49 -38.41 6.34
CA LEU A 221 20.90 -37.85 5.05
C LEU A 221 22.28 -37.17 5.11
N ARG A 222 22.54 -36.36 6.14
CA ARG A 222 23.86 -35.71 6.34
C ARG A 222 24.99 -36.70 6.61
N ARG A 223 24.70 -37.82 7.27
CA ARG A 223 25.69 -38.88 7.51
C ARG A 223 26.02 -39.65 6.25
N ALA A 224 25.00 -39.97 5.42
CA ALA A 224 25.19 -40.66 4.15
C ALA A 224 26.11 -39.85 3.19
N ASP A 225 25.91 -38.54 3.13
CA ASP A 225 26.74 -37.64 2.31
C ASP A 225 28.20 -37.61 2.78
N ARG A 226 28.43 -37.56 4.10
CA ARG A 226 29.79 -37.58 4.67
C ARG A 226 30.51 -38.91 4.51
N SER A 227 29.79 -40.04 4.48
CA SER A 227 30.40 -41.34 4.21
C SER A 227 30.80 -41.52 2.75
N SER A 228 30.05 -40.93 1.80
CA SER A 228 30.40 -41.00 0.38
C SER A 228 31.64 -40.17 0.03
N ALA A 229 31.92 -39.10 0.78
CA ALA A 229 33.06 -38.22 0.52
C ALA A 229 34.41 -38.74 1.05
N ARG A 230 34.45 -39.87 1.78
CA ARG A 230 35.66 -40.32 2.50
C ARG A 230 36.31 -41.59 1.93
N GLY A 231 35.91 -42.04 0.74
CA GLY A 231 36.44 -43.25 0.13
C GLY A 231 36.90 -43.06 -1.31
N THR A 232 38.06 -42.44 -1.53
CA THR A 232 39.02 -42.76 -2.62
C THR A 232 40.17 -41.74 -2.63
N VAL A 233 41.29 -42.08 -1.99
CA VAL A 233 42.61 -41.47 -2.30
C VAL A 233 43.49 -42.63 -2.76
N PRO A 234 43.85 -42.73 -4.05
CA PRO A 234 44.76 -43.76 -4.52
C PRO A 234 46.21 -43.41 -4.11
N THR A 235 46.81 -44.31 -3.33
CA THR A 235 48.20 -44.23 -2.87
C THR A 235 49.15 -44.39 -4.06
N GLY A 236 49.65 -43.27 -4.58
CA GLY A 236 50.70 -43.23 -5.61
C GLY A 236 52.05 -43.62 -5.01
N GLN A 237 52.61 -44.70 -5.56
CA GLN A 237 53.88 -45.32 -5.24
C GLN A 237 55.04 -44.47 -5.83
N SER A 238 55.95 -43.94 -5.02
CA SER A 238 57.17 -43.27 -5.49
C SER A 238 58.38 -44.22 -5.45
N PRO A 239 59.27 -44.24 -6.46
CA PRO A 239 60.46 -45.08 -6.48
C PRO A 239 61.65 -44.49 -5.71
N PRO A 240 62.63 -45.31 -5.29
CA PRO A 240 63.75 -44.89 -4.45
C PRO A 240 64.89 -44.22 -5.23
N CYS A 241 65.44 -43.16 -4.64
CA CYS A 241 66.66 -42.48 -5.05
C CYS A 241 67.87 -43.43 -5.10
N GLN A 242 68.56 -43.50 -6.24
CA GLN A 242 69.93 -44.01 -6.32
C GLN A 242 70.94 -42.86 -6.16
N ARG A 243 71.90 -43.08 -5.26
CA ARG A 243 73.14 -42.30 -5.08
C ARG A 243 74.11 -42.56 -6.24
N ARG A 244 74.71 -41.50 -6.79
CA ARG A 244 76.15 -41.20 -6.66
C ARG A 244 76.46 -39.82 -7.23
#